data_AF-A0A2N2XSW3-F1
#
_entry.id   AF-A0A2N2XSW3-F1
#
_cell.length_a   1.000
_cell.length_b   1.000
_cell.length_c   1.000
_cell.angle_alpha   90.00
_cell.angle_beta   90.00
_cell.angle_gamma   90.00
#
_symmetry.space_group_name_H-M   'P 1'
#
loop_
_entity.id
_entity.type
_entity.pdbx_description
1 polymer ?
#
loop_
_entity_poly.entity_id
_entity_poly.type
_entity_poly.pdbx_seq_one_letter_code
_entity_poly.pdbx_strand_id
1 'polypeptide(L)'
;MPEISSKIKSIHSKLKKEFPYSRICIWNTSSFNEFMIHQPGRFYILIEVDKDAAQSIFFYLKEHKFSVFIEPTRDLIEKYLPDEKETIIVKSLVTEAPLQTIGRINSPTIEKMLVDIFCDDIIFAAQQGSEMRTIFKEALNKYTVNESRMMRYADRRRKKKSFREYLNSIPNLRQHS
;
A
#
# COMPACT_ATOMS: atom_id res chain seq x y z
N MET A 1 -5.77 6.23 -8.68
CA MET A 1 -5.59 6.82 -7.34
C MET A 1 -6.39 5.96 -6.36
N PRO A 2 -6.08 5.95 -5.05
CA PRO A 2 -6.83 5.14 -4.10
C PRO A 2 -8.32 5.44 -4.13
N GLU A 3 -9.11 4.41 -4.45
CA GLU A 3 -10.57 4.51 -4.49
C GLU A 3 -11.17 4.05 -3.16
N ILE A 4 -12.18 4.79 -2.71
CA ILE A 4 -12.87 4.51 -1.45
C ILE A 4 -14.15 3.72 -1.73
N SER A 5 -14.01 2.40 -1.79
CA SER A 5 -15.14 1.47 -1.97
C SER A 5 -16.09 1.47 -0.77
N SER A 6 -17.31 1.00 -0.97
CA SER A 6 -18.30 0.79 0.12
C SER A 6 -17.75 -0.12 1.22
N LYS A 7 -16.97 -1.14 0.84
CA LYS A 7 -16.29 -2.05 1.76
C LYS A 7 -15.26 -1.32 2.63
N ILE A 8 -14.40 -0.49 2.03
CA ILE A 8 -13.42 0.33 2.75
C ILE A 8 -14.15 1.27 3.73
N LYS A 9 -15.23 1.93 3.31
CA LYS A 9 -16.04 2.79 4.21
C LYS A 9 -16.61 2.01 5.39
N SER A 10 -17.15 0.82 5.14
CA SER A 10 -17.71 -0.06 6.18
C SER A 10 -16.66 -0.50 7.20
N ILE A 11 -15.49 -0.98 6.72
CA ILE A 11 -14.39 -1.38 7.58
C ILE A 11 -13.87 -0.19 8.39
N HIS A 12 -13.62 0.95 7.74
CA HIS A 12 -13.15 2.16 8.40
C HIS A 12 -14.11 2.62 9.51
N SER A 13 -15.43 2.61 9.25
CA SER A 13 -16.44 3.00 10.25
C SER A 13 -16.39 2.10 11.49
N LYS A 14 -16.30 0.77 11.30
CA LYS A 14 -16.16 -0.20 12.39
C LYS A 14 -14.88 0.04 13.20
N LEU A 15 -13.75 0.19 12.51
CA LEU A 15 -12.46 0.40 13.16
C LEU A 15 -12.39 1.74 13.89
N LYS A 16 -12.97 2.81 13.34
CA LYS A 16 -12.99 4.12 14.02
C LYS A 16 -13.91 4.17 15.23
N LYS A 17 -14.95 3.34 15.27
CA LYS A 17 -15.79 3.20 16.46
C LYS A 17 -15.03 2.52 17.61
N GLU A 18 -14.31 1.45 17.31
CA GLU A 18 -13.57 0.67 18.31
C GLU A 18 -12.22 1.30 18.69
N PHE A 19 -11.51 1.86 17.71
CA PHE A 19 -10.17 2.43 17.84
C PHE A 19 -10.15 3.91 17.43
N PRO A 20 -10.88 4.80 18.14
CA PRO A 20 -11.07 6.19 17.73
C PRO A 20 -9.76 6.97 17.57
N TYR A 21 -8.80 6.69 18.45
CA TYR A 21 -7.50 7.36 18.48
C TYR A 21 -6.45 6.73 17.56
N SER A 22 -6.69 5.53 17.03
CA SER A 22 -5.71 4.88 16.16
C SER A 22 -5.62 5.61 14.81
N ARG A 23 -4.39 5.90 14.39
CA ARG A 23 -4.13 6.42 13.04
C ARG A 23 -4.22 5.27 12.06
N ILE A 24 -5.29 5.25 11.28
CA ILE A 24 -5.60 4.16 10.34
C ILE A 24 -5.49 4.68 8.91
N CYS A 25 -4.64 4.05 8.09
CA CYS A 25 -4.59 4.21 6.64
C CYS A 25 -5.18 2.96 5.97
N ILE A 26 -6.19 3.13 5.11
CA ILE A 26 -6.84 2.02 4.41
C ILE A 26 -6.86 2.27 2.91
N TRP A 27 -6.49 1.26 2.15
CA TRP A 27 -6.49 1.30 0.68
C TRP A 27 -6.48 -0.11 0.08
N ASN A 28 -6.84 -0.23 -1.20
CA ASN A 28 -6.79 -1.49 -1.93
C ASN A 28 -5.58 -1.49 -2.89
N THR A 29 -4.85 -2.60 -3.00
CA THR A 29 -3.73 -2.72 -3.95
C THR A 29 -4.17 -2.61 -5.42
N SER A 30 -5.46 -2.77 -5.71
CA SER A 30 -6.06 -2.43 -7.02
C SER A 30 -5.89 -0.96 -7.42
N SER A 31 -5.48 -0.09 -6.48
CA SER A 31 -5.11 1.30 -6.78
C SER A 31 -3.97 1.42 -7.81
N PHE A 32 -3.23 0.33 -8.05
CA PHE A 32 -2.20 0.26 -9.09
C PHE A 32 -2.72 -0.08 -10.48
N ASN A 33 -3.96 -0.55 -10.62
CA ASN A 33 -4.48 -1.11 -11.88
C ASN A 33 -4.37 -0.16 -13.07
N GLU A 34 -4.50 1.15 -12.83
CA GLU A 34 -4.37 2.17 -13.88
C GLU A 34 -2.94 2.33 -14.43
N PHE A 35 -1.94 1.80 -13.72
CA PHE A 35 -0.52 1.85 -14.11
C PHE A 35 0.00 0.49 -14.57
N MET A 36 -0.83 -0.55 -14.50
CA MET A 36 -0.44 -1.93 -14.77
C MET A 36 -0.84 -2.35 -16.18
N ILE A 37 0.03 -3.10 -16.84
CA ILE A 37 -0.28 -3.82 -18.08
C ILE A 37 -0.92 -5.17 -17.73
N HIS A 38 -0.35 -5.88 -16.75
CA HIS A 38 -0.82 -7.20 -16.34
C HIS A 38 -1.42 -7.15 -14.94
N GLN A 39 -2.75 -7.01 -14.85
CA GLN A 39 -3.45 -6.96 -13.58
C GLN A 39 -3.53 -8.37 -12.94
N PRO A 40 -3.19 -8.51 -11.65
CA PRO A 40 -3.31 -9.79 -10.96
C PRO A 40 -4.79 -10.15 -10.76
N GLY A 41 -5.06 -11.44 -10.65
CA GLY A 41 -6.40 -11.93 -10.29
C GLY A 41 -6.78 -11.68 -8.82
N ARG A 42 -5.87 -11.13 -8.00
CA ARG A 42 -6.08 -10.89 -6.56
C ARG A 42 -5.54 -9.54 -6.15
N PHE A 43 -6.32 -8.87 -5.29
CA PHE A 43 -5.95 -7.62 -4.64
C PHE A 43 -6.23 -7.68 -3.14
N TYR A 44 -5.53 -6.84 -2.39
CA TYR A 44 -5.59 -6.82 -0.93
C TYR A 44 -6.11 -5.47 -0.44
N ILE A 45 -6.94 -5.50 0.59
CA ILE A 45 -7.25 -4.31 1.38
C ILE A 45 -6.16 -4.19 2.45
N LEU A 46 -5.28 -3.21 2.31
CA LEU A 46 -4.24 -2.91 3.28
C LEU A 46 -4.81 -2.00 4.36
N ILE A 47 -4.61 -2.39 5.62
CA ILE A 47 -4.93 -1.61 6.80
C ILE A 47 -3.63 -1.37 7.55
N GLU A 48 -3.13 -0.15 7.47
CA GLU A 48 -1.87 0.26 8.07
C GLU A 48 -2.15 1.11 9.29
N VAL A 49 -1.57 0.71 10.42
CA VAL A 49 -1.82 1.28 11.74
C VAL A 49 -0.55 1.33 12.57
N ASP A 50 -0.55 2.08 13.66
CA ASP A 50 0.57 2.08 14.60
C ASP A 50 0.87 0.66 15.09
N LYS A 51 2.17 0.34 15.28
CA LYS A 51 2.65 -1.04 15.50
C LYS A 51 1.99 -1.72 16.70
N ASP A 52 1.77 -0.94 17.75
CA ASP A 52 1.08 -1.31 18.99
C ASP A 52 -0.43 -1.55 18.81
N ALA A 53 -1.06 -0.97 17.79
CA ALA A 53 -2.47 -1.19 17.46
C ALA A 53 -2.72 -2.35 16.48
N ALA A 54 -1.70 -2.76 15.71
CA ALA A 54 -1.83 -3.75 14.63
C ALA A 54 -2.43 -5.07 15.09
N GLN A 55 -1.96 -5.60 16.22
CA GLN A 55 -2.41 -6.89 16.74
C GLN A 55 -3.87 -6.83 17.24
N SER A 56 -4.25 -5.77 17.95
CA SER A 56 -5.62 -5.56 18.41
C SER A 56 -6.59 -5.42 17.24
N ILE A 57 -6.21 -4.67 16.20
CA ILE A 57 -7.03 -4.50 14.99
C ILE A 57 -7.16 -5.81 14.22
N PHE A 58 -6.09 -6.59 14.12
CA PHE A 58 -6.13 -7.92 13.53
C PHE A 58 -7.13 -8.85 14.24
N PHE A 59 -7.05 -8.94 15.57
CA PHE A 59 -7.97 -9.80 16.33
C PHE A 59 -9.41 -9.31 16.24
N TYR A 60 -9.65 -7.99 16.33
CA TYR A 60 -10.97 -7.42 16.12
C TYR A 60 -11.57 -7.82 14.77
N LEU A 61 -10.81 -7.70 13.68
CA LEU A 61 -11.27 -8.07 12.34
C LEU A 61 -11.52 -9.59 12.23
N LYS A 62 -10.68 -10.41 12.85
CA LYS A 62 -10.82 -11.87 12.87
C LYS A 62 -12.08 -12.32 13.61
N GLU A 63 -12.38 -11.72 14.76
CA GLU A 63 -13.61 -11.96 15.52
C GLU A 63 -14.86 -11.60 14.73
N HIS A 64 -14.79 -10.52 13.96
CA HIS A 64 -15.85 -10.08 13.04
C HIS A 64 -15.87 -10.85 11.69
N LYS A 65 -15.20 -12.00 11.62
CA LYS A 65 -15.22 -12.95 10.49
C LYS A 65 -14.68 -12.38 9.18
N PHE A 66 -13.84 -11.34 9.23
CA PHE A 66 -13.10 -10.92 8.05
C PHE A 66 -12.01 -11.93 7.70
N SER A 67 -11.75 -12.15 6.41
CA SER A 67 -10.53 -12.82 5.96
C SER A 67 -9.38 -11.83 6.15
N VAL A 68 -8.61 -12.03 7.21
CA VAL A 68 -7.59 -11.08 7.64
C VAL A 68 -6.29 -11.81 8.00
N PHE A 69 -5.17 -11.22 7.61
CA PHE A 69 -3.83 -11.63 7.98
C PHE A 69 -3.06 -10.45 8.57
N ILE A 70 -2.09 -10.73 9.42
CA ILE A 70 -1.19 -9.73 9.99
C ILE A 70 0.22 -10.01 9.46
N GLU A 71 0.81 -9.01 8.82
CA GLU A 71 2.19 -9.04 8.27
C GLU A 71 2.58 -10.42 7.67
N PRO A 72 1.81 -10.92 6.68
CA PRO A 72 1.98 -12.29 6.19
C PRO A 72 3.34 -12.49 5.52
N THR A 73 3.89 -13.69 5.66
CA THR A 73 5.09 -14.13 4.93
C THR A 73 4.73 -14.51 3.49
N ARG A 74 5.74 -14.59 2.62
CA ARG A 74 5.57 -15.07 1.23
C ARG A 74 4.90 -16.44 1.17
N ASP A 75 5.42 -17.39 1.94
CA ASP A 75 4.83 -18.73 2.07
C ASP A 75 3.36 -18.70 2.49
N LEU A 76 3.00 -17.79 3.40
CA LEU A 76 1.63 -17.66 3.85
C LEU A 76 0.72 -17.17 2.72
N ILE A 77 1.18 -16.16 1.98
CA ILE A 77 0.50 -15.62 0.78
C ILE A 77 0.30 -16.70 -0.27
N GLU A 78 1.33 -17.45 -0.62
CA GLU A 78 1.28 -18.41 -1.72
C GLU A 78 0.45 -19.66 -1.41
N LYS A 79 0.46 -20.12 -0.15
CA LYS A 79 -0.13 -21.42 0.22
C LYS A 79 -1.50 -21.31 0.89
N TYR A 80 -1.83 -20.18 1.50
CA TYR A 80 -2.97 -20.09 2.42
C TYR A 80 -3.92 -18.92 2.17
N LEU A 81 -3.61 -18.00 1.25
CA LEU A 81 -4.55 -16.91 0.94
C LEU A 81 -5.69 -17.43 0.06
N PRO A 82 -6.96 -17.21 0.46
CA PRO A 82 -8.10 -17.66 -0.33
C PRO A 82 -8.12 -17.01 -1.72
N ASP A 83 -8.51 -17.79 -2.72
CA ASP A 83 -8.53 -17.36 -4.12
C ASP A 83 -9.66 -16.36 -4.44
N GLU A 84 -10.77 -16.42 -3.69
CA GLU A 84 -12.03 -15.75 -4.06
C GLU A 84 -12.43 -14.57 -3.15
N LYS A 85 -11.68 -14.27 -2.07
CA LYS A 85 -12.05 -13.22 -1.11
C LYS A 85 -11.07 -12.06 -1.14
N GLU A 86 -11.60 -10.84 -1.27
CA GLU A 86 -10.87 -9.61 -0.92
C GLU A 86 -10.29 -9.77 0.50
N THR A 87 -8.98 -10.01 0.55
CA THR A 87 -8.27 -10.34 1.78
C THR A 87 -7.76 -9.06 2.41
N ILE A 88 -7.97 -8.93 3.72
CA ILE A 88 -7.45 -7.80 4.50
C ILE A 88 -6.06 -8.15 5.01
N ILE A 89 -5.11 -7.23 4.84
CA ILE A 89 -3.78 -7.36 5.44
C ILE A 89 -3.58 -6.19 6.39
N VAL A 90 -3.41 -6.52 7.67
CA VAL A 90 -3.04 -5.56 8.71
C VAL A 90 -1.52 -5.52 8.81
N LYS A 91 -0.95 -4.31 8.79
CA LYS A 91 0.50 -4.11 8.92
C LYS A 91 0.83 -2.81 9.62
N SER A 92 2.07 -2.67 10.04
CA SER A 92 2.56 -1.45 10.65
C SER A 92 2.62 -0.28 9.65
N LEU A 93 2.05 0.87 10.03
CA LEU A 93 2.20 2.15 9.32
C LEU A 93 3.56 2.74 9.64
N VAL A 94 4.41 2.86 8.63
CA VAL A 94 5.74 3.47 8.79
C VAL A 94 5.59 4.95 9.18
N THR A 95 6.35 5.40 10.17
CA THR A 95 6.35 6.79 10.64
C THR A 95 6.57 7.77 9.49
N GLU A 96 5.86 8.90 9.51
CA GLU A 96 5.89 9.93 8.45
C GLU A 96 5.49 9.44 7.05
N ALA A 97 4.79 8.29 6.98
CA ALA A 97 4.15 7.84 5.75
C ALA A 97 3.33 8.99 5.11
N PRO A 98 3.56 9.30 3.82
CA PRO A 98 2.84 10.37 3.17
C PRO A 98 1.42 9.91 2.84
N LEU A 99 0.46 10.43 3.59
CA LEU A 99 -0.96 10.13 3.47
C LEU A 99 -1.73 11.34 2.92
N GLN A 100 -2.91 11.05 2.40
CA GLN A 100 -3.94 12.01 2.02
C GLN A 100 -5.27 11.57 2.65
N THR A 101 -6.19 12.51 2.83
CA THR A 101 -7.53 12.21 3.33
C THR A 101 -8.52 12.32 2.19
N ILE A 102 -9.17 11.19 1.85
CA ILE A 102 -10.21 11.14 0.83
C ILE A 102 -11.54 11.02 1.58
N GLY A 103 -12.31 12.12 1.60
CA GLY A 103 -13.48 12.26 2.46
C GLY A 103 -13.10 12.31 3.95
N ARG A 104 -13.17 11.17 4.65
CA ARG A 104 -12.79 11.03 6.07
C ARG A 104 -11.80 9.89 6.32
N ILE A 105 -11.30 9.29 5.25
CA ILE A 105 -10.48 8.08 5.30
C ILE A 105 -9.07 8.46 4.90
N ASN A 106 -8.09 8.13 5.73
CA ASN A 106 -6.70 8.30 5.34
C ASN A 106 -6.32 7.17 4.39
N SER A 107 -5.70 7.57 3.29
CA SER A 107 -5.26 6.71 2.20
C SER A 107 -3.85 7.14 1.78
N PRO A 108 -3.07 6.27 1.13
CA PRO A 108 -1.72 6.61 0.73
C PRO A 108 -1.75 7.69 -0.36
N THR A 109 -0.71 8.51 -0.40
CA THR A 109 -0.37 9.30 -1.58
C THR A 109 0.28 8.42 -2.64
N ILE A 110 0.39 8.91 -3.88
CA ILE A 110 1.11 8.19 -4.94
C ILE A 110 2.59 7.98 -4.57
N GLU A 111 3.22 8.94 -3.88
CA GLU A 111 4.59 8.81 -3.39
C GLU A 111 4.76 7.63 -2.44
N LYS A 112 3.80 7.46 -1.52
CA LYS A 112 3.79 6.32 -0.60
C LYS A 112 3.63 5.01 -1.37
N MET A 113 2.64 4.96 -2.26
CA MET A 113 2.32 3.78 -3.05
C MET A 113 3.54 3.28 -3.85
N LEU A 114 4.24 4.18 -4.55
CA LEU A 114 5.42 3.84 -5.34
C LEU A 114 6.57 3.31 -4.46
N VAL A 115 6.87 4.00 -3.37
CA VAL A 115 7.91 3.56 -2.42
C VAL A 115 7.54 2.23 -1.77
N ASP A 116 6.26 1.99 -1.47
CA ASP A 116 5.80 0.75 -0.86
C ASP A 116 6.01 -0.47 -1.77
N ILE A 117 5.66 -0.38 -3.06
CA ILE A 117 5.94 -1.47 -4.02
C ILE A 117 7.43 -1.79 -4.07
N PHE A 118 8.27 -0.74 -4.09
CA PHE A 118 9.72 -0.93 -4.13
C PHE A 118 10.27 -1.60 -2.87
N CYS A 119 9.69 -1.32 -1.71
CA CYS A 119 10.23 -1.76 -0.43
C CYS A 119 9.70 -3.11 0.06
N ASP A 120 8.60 -3.60 -0.49
CA ASP A 120 7.86 -4.75 0.04
C ASP A 120 7.47 -5.72 -1.09
N ASP A 121 8.41 -6.59 -1.44
CA ASP A 121 8.27 -7.61 -2.49
C ASP A 121 7.40 -8.81 -2.07
N ILE A 122 6.95 -8.85 -0.82
CA ILE A 122 6.06 -9.89 -0.29
C ILE A 122 4.61 -9.49 -0.58
N ILE A 123 4.19 -8.31 -0.12
CA ILE A 123 2.83 -7.82 -0.33
C ILE A 123 2.59 -7.47 -1.79
N PHE A 124 3.59 -6.88 -2.44
CA PHE A 124 3.50 -6.41 -3.82
C PHE A 124 4.21 -7.33 -4.80
N ALA A 125 4.23 -8.64 -4.52
CA ALA A 125 4.86 -9.65 -5.38
C ALA A 125 4.38 -9.56 -6.84
N ALA A 126 3.07 -9.37 -7.04
CA ALA A 126 2.46 -9.22 -8.36
C ALA A 126 2.87 -7.94 -9.11
N GLN A 127 3.38 -6.93 -8.40
CA GLN A 127 3.85 -5.68 -8.97
C GLN A 127 5.38 -5.66 -9.18
N GLN A 128 6.12 -6.74 -8.86
CA GLN A 128 7.57 -6.77 -9.00
C GLN A 128 8.03 -6.96 -10.46
N GLY A 129 9.34 -6.85 -10.70
CA GLY A 129 9.94 -7.14 -12.00
C GLY A 129 9.70 -6.05 -13.05
N SER A 130 9.34 -6.44 -14.28
CA SER A 130 9.01 -5.50 -15.35
C SER A 130 7.78 -4.66 -15.03
N GLU A 131 6.81 -5.23 -14.30
CA GLU A 131 5.58 -4.55 -13.93
C GLU A 131 5.84 -3.35 -13.03
N MET A 132 6.78 -3.44 -12.09
CA MET A 132 7.18 -2.32 -11.25
C MET A 132 7.70 -1.15 -12.09
N ARG A 133 8.50 -1.44 -13.12
CA ARG A 133 9.04 -0.39 -14.01
C ARG A 133 7.93 0.30 -14.78
N THR A 134 6.97 -0.47 -15.28
CA THR A 134 5.77 0.05 -15.94
C THR A 134 4.99 0.94 -14.98
N ILE A 135 4.69 0.45 -13.76
CA ILE A 135 3.93 1.21 -12.77
C ILE A 135 4.57 2.56 -12.49
N PHE A 136 5.89 2.60 -12.26
CA PHE A 136 6.59 3.86 -12.04
C PHE A 136 6.57 4.77 -13.27
N LYS A 137 6.80 4.22 -14.47
CA LYS A 137 6.79 5.01 -15.71
C LYS A 137 5.43 5.66 -15.93
N GLU A 138 4.35 4.89 -15.84
CA GLU A 138 2.99 5.39 -16.04
C GLU A 138 2.58 6.39 -14.95
N ALA A 139 2.92 6.12 -13.69
CA ALA A 139 2.66 7.03 -12.58
C ALA A 139 3.38 8.37 -12.75
N LEU A 140 4.66 8.37 -13.10
CA LEU A 140 5.46 9.59 -13.29
C LEU A 140 5.05 10.39 -14.53
N ASN A 141 4.51 9.72 -15.56
CA ASN A 141 3.98 10.40 -16.75
C ASN A 141 2.61 11.03 -16.48
N LYS A 142 1.76 10.36 -15.70
CA LYS A 142 0.36 10.77 -15.48
C LYS A 142 0.17 11.74 -14.33
N TYR A 143 1.06 11.70 -13.34
CA TYR A 143 0.93 12.47 -12.11
C TYR A 143 2.20 13.24 -11.79
N THR A 144 2.04 14.46 -11.27
CA THR A 144 3.14 15.19 -10.63
C THR A 144 3.47 14.53 -9.29
N VAL A 145 4.60 13.83 -9.23
CA VAL A 145 5.07 13.13 -8.03
C VAL A 145 6.15 13.95 -7.33
N ASN A 146 6.04 14.10 -6.01
CA ASN A 146 7.04 14.79 -5.21
C ASN A 146 8.20 13.85 -4.84
N GLU A 147 9.28 13.89 -5.61
CA GLU A 147 10.48 13.07 -5.37
C GLU A 147 11.08 13.29 -3.98
N SER A 148 11.16 14.53 -3.50
CA SER A 148 11.68 14.81 -2.16
C SER A 148 10.88 14.08 -1.07
N ARG A 149 9.55 14.02 -1.22
CA ARG A 149 8.65 13.30 -0.32
C ARG A 149 8.85 11.78 -0.43
N MET A 150 8.99 11.23 -1.64
CA MET A 150 9.34 9.81 -1.82
C MET A 150 10.68 9.46 -1.17
N MET A 151 11.70 10.29 -1.38
CA MET A 151 13.05 10.08 -0.86
C MET A 151 13.10 10.13 0.66
N ARG A 152 12.34 11.03 1.31
CA ARG A 152 12.18 11.02 2.77
C ARG A 152 11.49 9.75 3.24
N TYR A 153 10.44 9.31 2.55
CA TYR A 153 9.71 8.12 2.96
C TYR A 153 10.51 6.82 2.77
N ALA A 154 11.25 6.71 1.66
CA ALA A 154 12.19 5.61 1.43
C ALA A 154 13.31 5.57 2.48
N ASP A 155 13.70 6.72 3.05
CA ASP A 155 14.63 6.81 4.18
C ASP A 155 14.05 6.19 5.45
N ARG A 156 12.79 6.50 5.78
CA ARG A 156 12.06 5.88 6.89
C ARG A 156 11.93 4.36 6.74
N ARG A 157 11.90 3.88 5.49
CA ARG A 157 11.94 2.45 5.15
C ARG A 157 13.36 1.87 5.03
N ARG A 158 14.41 2.64 5.30
CA ARG A 158 15.84 2.24 5.21
C ARG A 158 16.26 1.80 3.80
N LYS A 159 15.62 2.34 2.77
CA LYS A 159 15.83 1.99 1.36
C LYS A 159 16.22 3.19 0.48
N LYS A 160 16.52 4.36 1.08
CA LYS A 160 16.81 5.61 0.36
C LYS A 160 17.84 5.47 -0.76
N LYS A 161 18.99 4.87 -0.48
CA LYS A 161 20.09 4.76 -1.46
C LYS A 161 19.67 3.90 -2.66
N SER A 162 19.22 2.67 -2.40
CA SER A 162 18.76 1.75 -3.44
C SER A 162 17.54 2.28 -4.21
N PHE A 163 16.64 3.00 -3.53
CA PHE A 163 15.48 3.61 -4.16
C PHE A 163 15.88 4.74 -5.11
N ARG A 164 16.87 5.57 -4.74
CA ARG A 164 17.44 6.58 -5.64
C ARG A 164 18.08 5.95 -6.88
N GLU A 165 18.87 4.90 -6.70
CA GLU A 165 19.50 4.16 -7.80
C GLU A 165 18.44 3.59 -8.75
N TYR A 166 17.37 3.02 -8.20
CA TYR A 166 16.23 2.55 -8.97
C TYR A 166 15.53 3.67 -9.73
N LEU A 167 15.16 4.78 -9.08
CA LEU A 167 14.53 5.92 -9.75
C LEU A 167 15.39 6.45 -10.90
N ASN A 168 16.69 6.63 -10.68
CA ASN A 168 17.64 7.10 -11.71
C ASN A 168 17.77 6.14 -12.90
N SER A 169 17.40 4.87 -12.73
CA SER A 169 17.39 3.87 -13.83
C SER A 169 16.15 3.97 -14.71
N ILE A 170 15.12 4.73 -14.31
CA ILE A 170 13.88 4.89 -15.06
C ILE A 170 14.07 5.98 -16.13
N PRO A 171 13.92 5.67 -17.44
CA PRO A 171 14.31 6.57 -18.53
C PRO A 171 13.60 7.94 -18.61
N ASN A 172 12.55 8.18 -17.81
CA ASN A 172 11.69 9.38 -17.93
C ASN A 172 12.01 10.52 -16.95
N LEU A 173 12.88 10.34 -15.95
CA LEU A 173 13.18 11.42 -14.99
C LEU A 173 14.10 12.53 -15.55
N ARG A 174 14.69 12.34 -16.74
CA ARG A 174 15.67 13.27 -17.33
C ARG A 174 15.11 14.25 -18.36
N GLN A 175 13.81 14.25 -18.66
CA GLN A 175 13.24 15.12 -19.70
C GLN A 175 12.63 16.43 -19.16
N HIS A 176 12.66 16.64 -17.84
CA HIS A 176 12.12 17.85 -17.20
C HIS A 176 13.09 18.51 -16.20
N SER A 177 14.40 18.27 -16.35
CA SER A 177 15.46 19.00 -15.61
C SER A 177 16.06 20.11 -16.45
#